data_AF-A0A7Y3DBX9-F1
#
_entry.id   AF-A0A7Y3DBX9-F1
#
_cell.length_a   1.000
_cell.length_b   1.000
_cell.length_c   1.000
_cell.angle_alpha   90.00
_cell.angle_beta   90.00
_cell.angle_gamma   90.00
#
_symmetry.space_group_name_H-M   'P 1'
#
loop_
_entity.id
_entity.type
_entity.pdbx_description
1 polymer ?
#
loop_
_entity_poly.entity_id
_entity_poly.type
_entity_poly.pdbx_seq_one_letter_code
_entity_poly.pdbx_strand_id
1 'polypeptide(L)'
;MKRERRRMRVGMVVALLLLGGGCSREADPAAGPASAALPEVAYYPDASQRESMSQAMGPLGGNLVQLATSDDFDTVLAYYTGALAGLGAESISHTLPGGRQAALSLTRGDQRLTIAIQEFVDEGAVHITHMRLGR
;
A
#
# COMPACT_ATOMS: atom_id res chain seq x y z
N MET A 1 -1.70 -27.19 40.49
CA MET A 1 -0.89 -28.33 39.99
C MET A 1 -0.42 -27.97 38.58
N LYS A 2 0.90 -27.75 38.40
CA LYS A 2 1.83 -28.60 37.61
C LYS A 2 1.52 -28.52 36.09
N ARG A 3 2.38 -28.06 35.16
CA ARG A 3 3.86 -28.09 35.00
C ARG A 3 4.23 -27.14 33.84
N GLU A 4 5.18 -26.23 34.00
CA GLU A 4 6.63 -26.38 33.70
C GLU A 4 7.03 -26.33 32.22
N ARG A 5 7.76 -25.25 31.91
CA ARG A 5 9.08 -25.18 31.25
C ARG A 5 9.23 -25.63 29.79
N ARG A 6 9.73 -24.70 28.97
CA ARG A 6 11.11 -24.66 28.41
C ARG A 6 11.27 -23.31 27.72
N ARG A 7 11.98 -22.33 28.27
CA ARG A 7 13.43 -22.09 28.10
C ARG A 7 13.97 -22.53 26.72
N MET A 8 14.24 -21.55 25.87
CA MET A 8 15.44 -21.54 25.03
C MET A 8 15.95 -20.11 24.86
N ARG A 9 17.06 -19.81 25.54
CA ARG A 9 17.99 -18.72 25.24
C ARG A 9 19.05 -19.32 24.34
N VAL A 10 19.26 -18.80 23.13
CA VAL A 10 20.50 -18.80 22.30
C VAL A 10 20.08 -17.94 21.11
N GLY A 11 20.72 -16.87 20.64
CA GLY A 11 22.11 -16.42 20.51
C GLY A 11 22.03 -15.61 19.20
N MET A 12 22.59 -14.43 19.03
CA MET A 12 24.01 -14.13 19.00
C MET A 12 24.07 -12.63 18.65
N VAL A 13 24.79 -11.87 19.45
CA VAL A 13 25.19 -10.51 19.10
C VAL A 13 26.19 -10.62 17.95
N VAL A 14 25.92 -9.95 16.83
CA VAL A 14 26.96 -9.66 15.83
C VAL A 14 27.05 -8.15 15.73
N ALA A 15 27.93 -7.59 16.56
CA ALA A 15 28.53 -6.30 16.30
C ALA A 15 29.58 -6.51 15.21
N LEU A 16 29.44 -5.83 14.08
CA LEU A 16 30.53 -5.68 13.12
C LEU A 16 30.72 -4.20 12.83
N LEU A 17 31.56 -3.58 13.67
CA LEU A 17 32.27 -2.35 13.39
C LEU A 17 33.36 -2.66 12.37
N LEU A 18 33.27 -2.06 11.18
CA LEU A 18 34.44 -1.88 10.32
C LEU A 18 34.54 -0.40 9.97
N LEU A 19 35.39 0.26 10.76
CA LEU A 19 36.03 1.53 10.45
C LEU A 19 37.03 1.33 9.30
N GLY A 20 36.82 2.08 8.24
CA GLY A 20 37.75 2.32 7.13
C GLY A 20 37.00 3.19 6.13
N GLY A 21 37.19 4.50 6.07
CA GLY A 21 38.48 5.15 5.84
C GLY A 21 38.57 5.47 4.35
N GLY A 22 37.96 6.57 3.93
CA GLY A 22 37.93 7.02 2.55
C GLY A 22 37.37 8.43 2.45
N CYS A 23 38.24 9.43 2.63
CA CYS A 23 37.94 10.82 2.36
C CYS A 23 37.64 10.98 0.86
N SER A 24 36.42 11.39 0.53
CA SER A 24 36.10 12.03 -0.76
C SER A 24 35.00 13.06 -0.53
N ARG A 25 35.49 14.25 -0.17
CA ARG A 25 35.12 15.55 -0.75
C ARG A 25 33.63 15.83 -0.97
N GLU A 26 33.11 16.67 -0.07
CA GLU A 26 32.08 17.70 -0.25
C GLU A 26 31.00 17.47 -1.33
N ALA A 27 29.79 17.14 -0.86
CA ALA A 27 28.57 17.71 -1.39
C ALA A 27 27.67 18.12 -0.21
N ASP A 28 27.23 19.37 -0.28
CA ASP A 28 26.36 20.15 0.59
C ASP A 28 25.28 19.38 1.41
N PRO A 29 25.07 19.72 2.70
CA PRO A 29 24.02 19.16 3.54
C PRO A 29 22.71 19.95 3.37
N ALA A 30 22.01 19.78 2.25
CA ALA A 30 20.72 20.45 2.05
C ALA A 30 19.78 19.69 1.12
N ALA A 31 19.60 18.40 1.35
CA ALA A 31 18.41 17.70 0.92
C ALA A 31 18.06 16.67 1.99
N GLY A 32 17.25 17.09 2.98
CA GLY A 32 16.41 16.11 3.66
C GLY A 32 15.69 15.27 2.59
N PRO A 33 15.40 13.98 2.83
CA PRO A 33 14.75 13.16 1.81
C PRO A 33 13.54 13.94 1.34
N ALA A 34 13.55 14.37 0.07
CA ALA A 34 12.38 14.95 -0.54
C ALA A 34 11.27 13.96 -0.22
N SER A 35 10.28 14.39 0.57
CA SER A 35 9.16 13.54 0.93
C SER A 35 8.62 13.02 -0.39
N ALA A 36 8.92 11.75 -0.70
CA ALA A 36 8.77 11.25 -2.05
C ALA A 36 7.27 11.18 -2.28
N ALA A 37 6.75 12.15 -3.04
CA ALA A 37 5.33 12.25 -3.30
C ALA A 37 4.80 10.89 -3.75
N LEU A 38 3.60 10.52 -3.29
CA LEU A 38 2.99 9.28 -3.75
C LEU A 38 2.93 9.27 -5.28
N PRO A 39 3.28 8.14 -5.92
CA PRO A 39 3.15 8.00 -7.37
C PRO A 39 1.71 8.24 -7.80
N GLU A 40 1.54 8.74 -9.01
CA GLU A 40 0.24 8.74 -9.67
C GLU A 40 -0.04 7.33 -10.19
N VAL A 41 -1.18 6.76 -9.82
CA VAL A 41 -1.61 5.44 -10.26
C VAL A 41 -2.85 5.62 -11.13
N ALA A 42 -2.76 5.18 -12.37
CA ALA A 42 -3.87 5.29 -13.31
C ALA A 42 -5.08 4.47 -12.83
N TYR A 43 -6.28 4.97 -13.14
CA TYR A 43 -7.49 4.19 -12.97
C TYR A 43 -7.50 2.95 -13.86
N TYR A 44 -8.30 1.96 -13.48
CA TYR A 44 -8.45 0.74 -14.27
C TYR A 44 -9.20 1.10 -15.57
N PRO A 45 -8.67 0.71 -16.75
CA PRO A 45 -9.12 1.24 -18.04
C PRO A 45 -10.59 0.92 -18.36
N ASP A 46 -11.06 -0.27 -17.98
CA ASP A 46 -12.42 -0.74 -18.26
C ASP A 46 -13.37 -0.56 -17.07
N ALA A 47 -13.02 0.33 -16.13
CA ALA A 47 -13.87 0.67 -15.00
C ALA A 47 -14.60 2.00 -15.22
N SER A 48 -15.88 2.02 -14.93
CA SER A 48 -16.71 3.22 -14.96
C SER A 48 -16.72 3.88 -13.59
N GLN A 49 -16.51 5.20 -13.54
CA GLN A 49 -16.60 5.95 -12.29
C GLN A 49 -18.03 5.94 -11.76
N ARG A 50 -18.19 5.52 -10.50
CA ARG A 50 -19.48 5.52 -9.80
C ARG A 50 -19.63 6.75 -8.93
N GLU A 51 -18.63 7.02 -8.12
CA GLU A 51 -18.64 8.12 -7.15
C GLU A 51 -17.25 8.76 -7.07
N SER A 52 -17.23 10.06 -6.84
CA SER A 52 -16.01 10.81 -6.55
C SER A 52 -16.30 11.77 -5.42
N MET A 53 -15.49 11.69 -4.37
CA MET A 53 -15.68 12.44 -3.16
C MET A 53 -14.34 13.02 -2.72
N SER A 54 -14.25 14.34 -2.74
CA SER A 54 -13.16 15.07 -2.11
C SER A 54 -13.64 15.52 -0.74
N GLN A 55 -13.08 14.96 0.33
CA GLN A 55 -13.40 15.37 1.69
C GLN A 55 -12.17 15.93 2.41
N ALA A 56 -12.38 17.02 3.14
CA ALA A 56 -11.49 17.40 4.21
C ALA A 56 -11.66 16.38 5.37
N MET A 57 -11.01 15.22 5.26
CA MET A 57 -10.97 14.19 6.30
C MET A 57 -10.04 14.64 7.45
N GLY A 58 -10.44 15.70 8.17
CA GLY A 58 -9.62 16.32 9.21
C GLY A 58 -8.46 17.17 8.65
N PRO A 59 -7.35 17.37 9.40
CA PRO A 59 -6.22 18.18 8.93
C PRO A 59 -5.49 17.58 7.72
N LEU A 60 -5.70 16.29 7.47
CA LEU A 60 -5.17 15.53 6.35
C LEU A 60 -6.29 15.47 5.29
N GLY A 61 -6.25 16.36 4.30
CA GLY A 61 -7.18 16.27 3.18
C GLY A 61 -7.13 14.90 2.51
N GLY A 62 -8.23 14.47 1.88
CA GLY A 62 -8.28 13.20 1.19
C GLY A 62 -9.19 13.22 -0.03
N ASN A 63 -8.86 12.38 -1.00
CA ASN A 63 -9.69 12.14 -2.16
C ASN A 63 -10.03 10.65 -2.23
N LEU A 64 -11.29 10.37 -2.54
CA LEU A 64 -11.82 9.03 -2.73
C LEU A 64 -12.52 8.97 -4.09
N VAL A 65 -12.19 7.96 -4.88
CA VAL A 65 -12.85 7.67 -6.17
C VAL A 65 -13.24 6.21 -6.19
N GLN A 66 -14.52 5.95 -6.47
CA GLN A 66 -15.06 4.62 -6.66
C GLN A 66 -15.32 4.36 -8.13
N LEU A 67 -14.87 3.19 -8.58
CA LEU A 67 -15.04 2.68 -9.92
C LEU A 67 -15.68 1.30 -9.84
N ALA A 68 -16.37 0.89 -10.91
CA ALA A 68 -16.87 -0.46 -11.06
C ALA A 68 -16.54 -0.99 -12.45
N THR A 69 -16.20 -2.27 -12.53
CA THR A 69 -15.98 -3.00 -13.79
C THR A 69 -16.65 -4.36 -13.74
N SER A 70 -16.95 -4.93 -14.91
CA SER A 70 -17.40 -6.30 -15.08
C SER A 70 -16.26 -7.30 -15.26
N ASP A 71 -15.01 -6.82 -15.34
CA ASP A 71 -13.83 -7.68 -15.41
C ASP A 71 -13.65 -8.48 -14.12
N ASP A 72 -12.96 -9.60 -14.22
CA ASP A 72 -12.72 -10.48 -13.09
C ASP A 72 -11.74 -9.86 -12.08
N PHE A 73 -11.91 -10.25 -10.81
CA PHE A 73 -11.13 -9.73 -9.70
C PHE A 73 -9.62 -9.94 -9.87
N ASP A 74 -9.20 -11.07 -10.44
CA ASP A 74 -7.78 -11.40 -10.57
C ASP A 74 -7.11 -10.52 -11.63
N THR A 75 -7.81 -10.20 -12.73
CA THR A 75 -7.36 -9.24 -13.74
C THR A 75 -7.19 -7.85 -13.15
N VAL A 76 -8.18 -7.37 -12.38
CA VAL A 76 -8.11 -6.06 -11.71
C VAL A 76 -6.97 -6.02 -10.67
N LEU A 77 -6.80 -7.09 -9.88
CA LEU A 77 -5.72 -7.21 -8.90
C LEU A 77 -4.35 -7.25 -9.58
N ALA A 78 -4.21 -8.00 -10.68
CA ALA A 78 -2.98 -8.09 -11.46
C ALA A 78 -2.56 -6.72 -12.03
N TYR A 79 -3.53 -5.94 -12.53
CA TYR A 79 -3.27 -4.58 -13.01
C TYR A 79 -2.64 -3.70 -11.92
N TYR A 80 -3.26 -3.63 -10.73
CA TYR A 80 -2.78 -2.74 -9.68
C TYR A 80 -1.52 -3.24 -8.97
N THR A 81 -1.37 -4.55 -8.81
CA THR A 81 -0.12 -5.13 -8.29
C THR A 81 1.04 -4.85 -9.23
N GLY A 82 0.82 -4.94 -10.55
CA GLY A 82 1.80 -4.53 -11.57
C GLY A 82 2.13 -3.04 -11.50
N ALA A 83 1.11 -2.18 -11.39
CA ALA A 83 1.29 -0.73 -11.30
C ALA A 83 2.07 -0.30 -10.03
N LEU A 84 1.97 -1.06 -8.95
CA LEU A 84 2.64 -0.80 -7.68
C LEU A 84 3.93 -1.64 -7.47
N ALA A 85 4.32 -2.43 -8.47
CA ALA A 85 5.49 -3.29 -8.39
C ALA A 85 6.77 -2.46 -8.13
N GLY A 86 7.58 -2.90 -7.16
CA GLY A 86 8.81 -2.19 -6.78
C GLY A 86 8.61 -0.91 -5.98
N LEU A 87 7.36 -0.49 -5.73
CA LEU A 87 7.06 0.70 -4.92
C LEU A 87 6.94 0.37 -3.42
N GLY A 88 7.03 -0.91 -3.04
CA GLY A 88 6.88 -1.33 -1.65
C GLY A 88 5.46 -1.16 -1.13
N ALA A 89 4.46 -1.39 -1.99
CA ALA A 89 3.07 -1.44 -1.57
C ALA A 89 2.82 -2.72 -0.75
N GLU A 90 2.10 -2.58 0.35
CA GLU A 90 1.61 -3.67 1.17
C GLU A 90 0.29 -4.19 0.58
N SER A 91 0.11 -5.52 0.57
CA SER A 91 -1.11 -6.15 0.11
C SER A 91 -1.73 -6.99 1.23
N ILE A 92 -3.04 -6.84 1.41
CA ILE A 92 -3.86 -7.71 2.25
C ILE A 92 -5.02 -8.21 1.41
N SER A 93 -5.36 -9.48 1.51
CA SER A 93 -6.48 -10.08 0.81
C SER A 93 -7.28 -11.01 1.72
N HIS A 94 -8.59 -11.06 1.47
CA HIS A 94 -9.52 -11.94 2.17
C HIS A 94 -10.54 -12.51 1.18
N THR A 95 -10.95 -13.75 1.43
CA THR A 95 -12.08 -14.38 0.73
C THR A 95 -13.24 -14.48 1.71
N LEU A 96 -14.41 -13.99 1.30
CA LEU A 96 -15.64 -14.00 2.06
C LEU A 96 -16.72 -14.75 1.26
N PRO A 97 -17.82 -15.20 1.90
CA PRO A 97 -18.90 -15.88 1.18
C PRO A 97 -19.51 -15.08 0.02
N GLY A 98 -19.51 -13.74 0.10
CA GLY A 98 -20.04 -12.84 -0.93
C GLY A 98 -19.05 -12.41 -2.01
N GLY A 99 -17.80 -12.90 -1.94
CA GLY A 99 -16.73 -12.55 -2.89
C GLY A 99 -15.39 -12.31 -2.22
N ARG A 100 -14.42 -11.84 -3.02
CA ARG A 100 -13.06 -11.53 -2.58
C ARG A 100 -12.87 -10.04 -2.33
N GLN A 101 -11.94 -9.72 -1.45
CA GLN A 101 -11.47 -8.36 -1.25
C GLN A 101 -9.95 -8.32 -1.14
N ALA A 102 -9.35 -7.27 -1.68
CA ALA A 102 -7.93 -6.95 -1.52
C ALA A 102 -7.74 -5.46 -1.27
N ALA A 103 -6.69 -5.11 -0.55
CA ALA A 103 -6.24 -3.74 -0.36
C ALA A 103 -4.75 -3.64 -0.66
N LEU A 104 -4.39 -2.71 -1.53
CA LEU A 104 -3.00 -2.36 -1.86
C LEU A 104 -2.70 -0.99 -1.28
N SER A 105 -1.82 -0.92 -0.28
CA SER A 105 -1.48 0.32 0.43
C SER A 105 -0.05 0.74 0.16
N LEU A 106 0.15 2.01 -0.17
CA LEU A 106 1.46 2.64 -0.27
C LEU A 106 1.52 3.84 0.66
N THR A 107 2.52 3.86 1.54
CA THR A 107 2.74 4.96 2.48
C THR A 107 4.09 5.64 2.21
N ARG A 108 4.06 6.97 2.19
CA ARG A 108 5.22 7.85 2.00
C ARG A 108 5.06 9.07 2.91
N GLY A 109 5.84 9.13 3.99
CA GLY A 109 5.68 10.20 4.99
C GLY A 109 4.28 10.19 5.60
N ASP A 110 3.58 11.32 5.52
CA ASP A 110 2.20 11.53 5.94
C ASP A 110 1.17 11.19 4.85
N GLN A 111 1.63 10.82 3.66
CA GLN A 111 0.76 10.46 2.54
C GLN A 111 0.49 8.96 2.50
N ARG A 112 -0.76 8.58 2.20
CA ARG A 112 -1.17 7.19 1.95
C ARG A 112 -2.03 7.08 0.70
N LEU A 113 -1.67 6.16 -0.20
CA LEU A 113 -2.55 5.65 -1.25
C LEU A 113 -3.06 4.28 -0.80
N THR A 114 -4.35 4.03 -0.96
CA THR A 114 -4.97 2.72 -0.78
C THR A 114 -5.86 2.44 -1.97
N ILE A 115 -5.65 1.30 -2.62
CA ILE A 115 -6.51 0.78 -3.69
C ILE A 115 -7.20 -0.45 -3.11
N ALA A 116 -8.48 -0.30 -2.77
CA ALA A 116 -9.31 -1.41 -2.35
C ALA A 116 -10.01 -2.00 -3.58
N ILE A 117 -10.02 -3.32 -3.70
CA ILE A 117 -10.63 -4.09 -4.78
C ILE A 117 -11.59 -5.06 -4.11
N GLN A 118 -12.85 -5.06 -4.52
CA GLN A 118 -13.88 -5.92 -3.94
C GLN A 118 -14.73 -6.54 -5.05
N GLU A 119 -14.81 -7.86 -5.04
CA GLU A 119 -15.68 -8.65 -5.90
C GLU A 119 -17.04 -8.80 -5.21
N PHE A 120 -18.11 -8.51 -5.96
CA PHE A 120 -19.49 -8.72 -5.56
C PHE A 120 -20.08 -9.81 -6.46
N VAL A 121 -20.09 -11.05 -5.98
CA VAL A 121 -20.49 -12.22 -6.78
C VAL A 121 -21.94 -12.10 -7.28
N ASP A 122 -22.83 -11.60 -6.43
CA ASP A 122 -24.26 -11.44 -6.77
C ASP A 122 -24.50 -10.34 -7.82
N GLU A 123 -23.61 -9.34 -7.89
CA GLU A 123 -23.68 -8.23 -8.85
C GLU A 123 -22.93 -8.54 -10.15
N GLY A 124 -22.09 -9.58 -10.17
CA GLY A 124 -21.19 -9.88 -11.29
C GLY A 124 -20.22 -8.74 -11.58
N ALA A 125 -19.77 -8.03 -10.55
CA ALA A 125 -18.99 -6.82 -10.66
C ALA A 125 -17.82 -6.78 -9.67
N VAL A 126 -16.77 -6.04 -10.04
CA VAL A 126 -15.65 -5.68 -9.18
C VAL A 126 -15.68 -4.18 -8.94
N HIS A 127 -15.74 -3.79 -7.67
CA HIS A 127 -15.62 -2.40 -7.25
C HIS A 127 -14.19 -2.09 -6.86
N ILE A 128 -13.71 -0.92 -7.29
CA ILE A 128 -12.37 -0.43 -7.01
C ILE A 128 -12.53 0.91 -6.30
N THR A 129 -11.92 1.06 -5.13
CA THR A 129 -11.87 2.32 -4.39
C THR A 129 -10.43 2.82 -4.33
N HIS A 130 -10.17 3.96 -4.95
CA HIS A 130 -8.95 4.73 -4.79
C HIS A 130 -9.14 5.69 -3.63
N MET A 131 -8.28 5.58 -2.61
CA MET A 131 -8.26 6.50 -1.49
C MET A 131 -6.86 7.07 -1.35
N ARG A 132 -6.74 8.40 -1.46
CA ARG A 132 -5.51 9.13 -1.23
C ARG A 132 -5.69 10.05 -0.04
N LEU A 133 -4.79 9.95 0.94
CA LEU A 133 -4.76 10.73 2.17
C LEU A 133 -3.43 11.46 2.28
N GLY A 134 -3.44 12.65 2.88
CA GLY A 134 -2.24 13.50 3.07
C GLY A 134 -2.11 14.59 2.00
N ARG A 135 -1.20 15.55 2.23
CA ARG A 135 -0.92 16.68 1.32
C ARG A 135 0.48 16.62 0.75
#